data_AF-A0A517U5W2-F1
#
_entry.id   AF-A0A517U5W2-F1
#
_cell.length_a   1.000
_cell.length_b   1.000
_cell.length_c   1.000
_cell.angle_alpha   90.00
_cell.angle_beta   90.00
_cell.angle_gamma   90.00
#
_symmetry.space_group_name_H-M   'P 1'
#
loop_
_entity.id
_entity.type
_entity.pdbx_description
1 polymer ?
#
loop_
_entity_poly.entity_id
_entity_poly.type
_entity_poly.pdbx_seq_one_letter_code
_entity_poly.pdbx_strand_id
1 'polypeptide(L)'
;MSLNYRELKRRFDLDGAARTTQHLCEALANRDLTPEDFSIRDLAEALVPDGRQWVGMLDPRRGDGGVSVMEASDGLDVTAFLQVAGQVIYAKILDAYAQEAFVASRLVQTVPTRLDGERIPGMKRVADDVDVVAPGMPYPHLGFGEDYIDTPSTAKRGFIVPVTKEAIFFDRTHLVLARAAEVGEILGLNKEKRLLDLIVGVTNNYKSNGSAYNTYQTSAPWKNVITANELVDWTDVDAAEQLFADMIDPATGEPVLVRGTTVLVMPAYRHAAHRVFNAT
;
A
#
# COMPACT_ATOMS: atom_id res chain seq x y z
N MET A 1 21.53 -5.47 -14.12
CA MET A 1 22.40 -6.54 -14.67
C MET A 1 21.62 -7.11 -15.85
N SER A 2 21.99 -6.78 -17.09
CA SER A 2 21.14 -7.10 -18.26
C SER A 2 21.05 -8.62 -18.43
N LEU A 3 19.84 -9.15 -18.31
CA LEU A 3 19.60 -10.58 -18.40
C LEU A 3 19.93 -11.09 -19.81
N ASN A 4 20.77 -12.12 -19.91
CA ASN A 4 21.09 -12.72 -21.20
C ASN A 4 20.00 -13.72 -21.59
N TYR A 5 19.07 -13.32 -22.47
CA TYR A 5 17.97 -14.15 -22.95
C TYR A 5 18.42 -15.49 -23.55
N ARG A 6 19.65 -15.56 -24.09
CA ARG A 6 20.23 -16.83 -24.58
C ARG A 6 20.55 -17.80 -23.45
N GLU A 7 20.96 -17.27 -22.30
CA GLU A 7 21.26 -18.06 -21.12
C GLU A 7 19.99 -18.51 -20.41
N LEU A 8 18.94 -17.69 -20.46
CA LEU A 8 17.61 -18.05 -19.99
C LEU A 8 17.01 -19.20 -20.80
N LYS A 9 17.13 -19.14 -22.13
CA LYS A 9 16.76 -20.27 -23.01
C LYS A 9 17.59 -21.53 -22.71
N ARG A 10 18.91 -21.37 -22.51
CA ARG A 10 19.78 -22.50 -22.15
C ARG A 10 19.39 -23.14 -20.82
N ARG A 11 19.00 -22.35 -19.81
CA ARG A 11 18.50 -22.86 -18.53
C ARG A 11 17.14 -23.52 -18.66
N PHE A 12 16.26 -22.98 -19.51
CA PHE A 12 14.96 -23.59 -19.80
C PHE A 12 15.13 -24.99 -20.41
N ASP A 13 16.07 -25.14 -21.34
CA ASP A 13 16.39 -26.41 -21.99
C ASP A 13 17.10 -27.41 -21.04
N LEU A 14 17.84 -26.93 -20.03
CA LEU A 14 18.64 -27.76 -19.10
C LEU A 14 17.92 -28.12 -17.80
N ASP A 15 17.29 -27.16 -17.14
CA ASP A 15 16.69 -27.30 -15.80
C ASP A 15 15.18 -27.61 -15.86
N GLY A 16 14.58 -27.46 -17.04
CA GLY A 16 13.16 -27.64 -17.29
C GLY A 16 12.31 -26.43 -16.92
N ALA A 17 11.19 -26.27 -17.63
CA ALA A 17 10.32 -25.09 -17.58
C ALA A 17 9.95 -24.67 -16.15
N ALA A 18 9.49 -25.61 -15.33
CA ALA A 18 8.97 -25.35 -13.98
C ALA A 18 10.03 -24.80 -12.99
N ARG A 19 11.30 -25.23 -13.09
CA ARG A 19 12.36 -24.76 -12.20
C ARG A 19 12.85 -23.37 -12.61
N THR A 20 12.97 -23.13 -13.91
CA THR A 20 13.32 -21.80 -14.42
C THR A 20 12.26 -20.75 -14.13
N THR A 21 10.97 -21.09 -14.25
CA THR A 21 9.88 -20.16 -13.93
C THR A 21 9.87 -19.84 -12.45
N GLN A 22 10.04 -20.84 -11.58
CA GLN A 22 10.11 -20.62 -10.13
C GLN A 22 11.29 -19.70 -9.75
N HIS A 23 12.49 -19.99 -10.26
CA HIS A 23 13.67 -19.18 -9.96
C HIS A 23 13.54 -17.74 -10.49
N LEU A 24 12.92 -17.53 -11.66
CA LEU A 24 12.65 -16.19 -12.19
C LEU A 24 11.61 -15.45 -11.34
N CYS A 25 10.55 -16.13 -10.91
CA CYS A 25 9.55 -15.56 -10.02
C CYS A 25 10.14 -15.17 -8.66
N GLU A 26 11.01 -16.01 -8.09
CA GLU A 26 11.74 -15.74 -6.85
C GLU A 26 12.72 -14.57 -7.00
N ALA A 27 13.49 -14.52 -8.09
CA ALA A 27 14.42 -13.42 -8.36
C ALA A 27 13.71 -12.07 -8.58
N LEU A 28 12.54 -12.09 -9.23
CA LEU A 28 11.69 -10.90 -9.38
C LEU A 28 11.09 -10.48 -8.03
N ALA A 29 10.66 -11.44 -7.19
CA ALA A 29 10.14 -11.15 -5.86
C ALA A 29 11.21 -10.57 -4.92
N ASN A 30 12.44 -11.08 -5.01
CA ASN A 30 13.59 -10.60 -4.24
C ASN A 30 14.19 -9.28 -4.77
N ARG A 31 13.67 -8.75 -5.88
CA ARG A 31 14.16 -7.54 -6.58
C ARG A 31 15.59 -7.66 -7.11
N ASP A 32 16.08 -8.88 -7.33
CA ASP A 32 17.38 -9.12 -7.98
C ASP A 32 17.34 -8.78 -9.48
N LEU A 33 16.15 -8.81 -10.07
CA LEU A 33 15.87 -8.48 -11.46
C LEU A 33 14.81 -7.39 -11.54
N THR A 34 15.01 -6.40 -12.41
CA THR A 34 14.00 -5.35 -12.60
C THR A 34 13.02 -5.74 -13.71
N PRO A 35 11.72 -5.42 -13.58
CA PRO A 35 10.74 -5.71 -14.63
C PRO A 35 11.07 -5.04 -15.98
N GLU A 36 11.84 -3.95 -15.96
CA GLU A 36 12.26 -3.21 -17.17
C GLU A 36 13.37 -3.92 -17.96
N ASP A 37 14.11 -4.83 -17.31
CA ASP A 37 15.09 -5.67 -18.00
C ASP A 37 14.42 -6.69 -18.96
N PHE A 38 13.09 -6.84 -18.88
CA PHE A 38 12.29 -7.81 -19.63
C PHE A 38 11.43 -7.17 -20.73
N SER A 39 11.59 -7.66 -21.95
CA SER A 39 10.63 -7.48 -23.04
C SER A 39 9.67 -8.67 -23.06
N ILE A 40 8.35 -8.43 -23.05
CA ILE A 40 7.34 -9.50 -23.06
C ILE A 40 7.48 -10.32 -24.34
N ARG A 41 7.84 -9.67 -25.45
CA ARG A 41 8.13 -10.34 -26.72
C ARG A 41 9.34 -11.26 -26.62
N ASP A 42 10.45 -10.80 -26.05
CA ASP A 42 11.67 -11.60 -25.95
C ASP A 42 11.51 -12.77 -24.97
N LEU A 43 10.69 -12.58 -23.92
CA LEU A 43 10.23 -13.64 -23.04
C LEU A 43 9.40 -14.70 -23.79
N ALA A 44 8.48 -14.28 -24.67
CA ALA A 44 7.70 -15.20 -25.50
C ALA A 44 8.60 -16.00 -26.47
N GLU A 45 9.62 -15.35 -27.05
CA GLU A 45 10.56 -16.02 -27.95
C GLU A 45 11.50 -17.01 -27.23
N ALA A 46 11.78 -16.78 -25.94
CA ALA A 46 12.69 -17.59 -25.13
C ALA A 46 12.01 -18.77 -24.40
N LEU A 47 10.78 -18.58 -23.90
CA LEU A 47 10.08 -19.56 -23.06
C LEU A 47 9.13 -20.47 -23.84
N VAL A 48 8.66 -20.05 -25.03
CA VAL A 48 7.77 -20.87 -25.85
C VAL A 48 8.63 -21.75 -26.79
N PRO A 49 8.38 -23.07 -26.89
CA PRO A 49 8.99 -23.91 -27.91
C PRO A 49 8.68 -23.34 -29.31
N ASP A 50 9.71 -23.15 -30.14
CA ASP A 50 9.60 -22.41 -31.41
C ASP A 50 8.99 -20.99 -31.28
N GLY A 51 9.25 -20.31 -30.16
CA GLY A 51 8.65 -19.01 -29.82
C GLY A 51 8.78 -17.93 -30.89
N ARG A 52 9.85 -17.95 -31.71
CA ARG A 52 9.98 -17.05 -32.87
C ARG A 52 8.93 -17.30 -33.96
N GLN A 53 8.57 -18.55 -34.20
CA GLN A 53 7.49 -18.90 -35.13
C GLN A 53 6.14 -18.56 -34.51
N TRP A 54 5.94 -18.86 -33.22
CA TRP A 54 4.71 -18.53 -32.49
C TRP A 54 4.41 -17.03 -32.47
N VAL A 55 5.39 -16.19 -32.11
CA VAL A 55 5.26 -14.73 -32.20
C VAL A 55 4.98 -14.29 -33.64
N GLY A 56 5.61 -14.92 -34.63
CA GLY A 56 5.32 -14.67 -36.05
C GLY A 56 3.92 -15.10 -36.53
N MET A 57 3.23 -16.00 -35.80
CA MET A 57 1.84 -16.37 -36.05
C MET A 57 0.85 -15.36 -35.47
N LEU A 58 1.28 -14.52 -34.53
CA LEU A 58 0.48 -13.45 -33.93
C LEU A 58 0.51 -12.14 -34.73
N ASP A 59 1.14 -12.12 -35.91
CA ASP A 59 1.20 -10.95 -36.78
C ASP A 59 -0.18 -10.64 -37.39
N PRO A 60 -0.82 -9.52 -37.02
CA PRO A 60 -2.15 -9.17 -37.55
C PRO A 60 -2.12 -8.84 -39.05
N ARG A 61 -0.94 -8.64 -39.66
CA ARG A 61 -0.78 -8.47 -41.12
C ARG A 61 -0.90 -9.79 -41.89
N ARG A 62 -0.86 -10.94 -41.21
CA ARG A 62 -1.04 -12.26 -41.83
C ARG A 62 -2.51 -12.67 -42.00
N GLY A 63 -3.44 -11.83 -41.54
CA GLY A 63 -4.85 -11.91 -41.92
C GLY A 63 -5.65 -12.99 -41.20
N ASP A 64 -6.94 -12.70 -41.09
CA ASP A 64 -8.08 -13.45 -40.57
C ASP A 64 -8.31 -14.84 -41.23
N GLY A 65 -7.28 -15.69 -41.24
CA GLY A 65 -7.26 -16.96 -41.96
C GLY A 65 -7.02 -18.15 -41.04
N GLY A 66 -8.09 -18.63 -40.40
CA GLY A 66 -8.21 -20.01 -39.93
C GLY A 66 -7.11 -20.51 -39.00
N VAL A 67 -7.26 -20.25 -37.70
CA VAL A 67 -6.63 -21.06 -36.66
C VAL A 67 -7.22 -22.47 -36.73
N SER A 68 -6.69 -23.31 -37.62
CA SER A 68 -6.66 -24.76 -37.41
C SER A 68 -5.38 -25.08 -36.66
N VAL A 69 -5.38 -24.76 -35.37
CA VAL A 69 -4.53 -25.51 -34.44
C VAL A 69 -5.23 -26.86 -34.34
N MET A 70 -4.84 -27.79 -35.20
CA MET A 70 -5.01 -29.20 -34.83
C MET A 70 -4.35 -29.35 -33.47
N GLU A 71 -5.15 -29.84 -32.54
CA GLU A 71 -4.86 -30.14 -31.14
C GLU A 71 -3.83 -31.29 -31.00
N ALA A 72 -2.89 -31.41 -31.94
CA ALA A 72 -2.05 -32.56 -32.15
C ALA A 72 -0.63 -32.16 -32.57
N SER A 73 0.05 -31.39 -31.72
CA SER A 73 1.47 -31.62 -31.47
C SER A 73 1.80 -31.10 -30.08
N ASP A 74 1.69 -32.00 -29.11
CA ASP A 74 2.46 -32.03 -27.85
C ASP A 74 2.67 -30.69 -27.13
N GLY A 75 1.77 -30.38 -26.19
CA GLY A 75 2.02 -29.51 -25.02
C GLY A 75 2.93 -28.30 -25.24
N LEU A 76 2.54 -27.35 -26.09
CA LEU A 76 3.18 -26.02 -26.07
C LEU A 76 2.98 -25.41 -24.68
N ASP A 77 4.05 -25.35 -23.88
CA ASP A 77 4.08 -24.82 -22.51
C ASP A 77 3.93 -23.27 -22.49
N VAL A 78 2.82 -22.79 -23.04
CA VAL A 78 2.39 -21.38 -22.97
C VAL A 78 2.08 -21.02 -21.51
N THR A 79 1.84 -22.01 -20.66
CA THR A 79 1.68 -21.88 -19.21
C THR A 79 2.89 -21.25 -18.55
N ALA A 80 4.11 -21.68 -18.88
CA ALA A 80 5.33 -21.08 -18.35
C ALA A 80 5.47 -19.59 -18.73
N PHE A 81 5.19 -19.24 -19.98
CA PHE A 81 5.20 -17.85 -20.44
C PHE A 81 4.14 -16.99 -19.73
N LEU A 82 2.90 -17.48 -19.63
CA LEU A 82 1.81 -16.76 -18.97
C LEU A 82 2.09 -16.49 -17.49
N GLN A 83 2.70 -17.46 -16.79
CA GLN A 83 3.09 -17.31 -15.39
C GLN A 83 4.18 -16.24 -15.22
N VAL A 84 5.25 -16.29 -16.02
CA VAL A 84 6.36 -15.33 -15.92
C VAL A 84 5.91 -13.93 -16.33
N ALA A 85 5.19 -13.80 -17.44
CA ALA A 85 4.66 -12.51 -17.90
C ALA A 85 3.68 -11.90 -16.89
N GLY A 86 2.81 -12.73 -16.29
CA GLY A 86 1.91 -12.31 -15.21
C GLY A 86 2.68 -11.78 -14.00
N GLN A 87 3.75 -12.46 -13.60
CA GLN A 87 4.59 -12.04 -12.47
C GLN A 87 5.35 -10.74 -12.75
N VAL A 88 5.90 -10.56 -13.96
CA VAL A 88 6.60 -9.33 -14.36
C VAL A 88 5.64 -8.13 -14.35
N ILE A 89 4.43 -8.31 -14.91
CA ILE A 89 3.39 -7.27 -14.90
C ILE A 89 2.96 -6.97 -13.47
N TYR A 90 2.73 -7.99 -12.64
CA TYR A 90 2.37 -7.83 -11.23
C TYR A 90 3.44 -7.07 -10.45
N ALA A 91 4.72 -7.44 -10.61
CA ALA A 91 5.83 -6.75 -9.95
C ALA A 91 5.89 -5.27 -10.35
N LYS A 92 5.71 -4.96 -11.64
CA LYS A 92 5.69 -3.57 -12.13
C LYS A 92 4.51 -2.77 -11.57
N ILE A 93 3.32 -3.37 -11.47
CA ILE A 93 2.15 -2.76 -10.84
C ILE A 93 2.42 -2.50 -9.36
N LEU A 94 3.03 -3.45 -8.66
CA LEU A 94 3.34 -3.34 -7.24
C LEU A 94 4.37 -2.23 -6.97
N ASP A 95 5.42 -2.15 -7.79
CA ASP A 95 6.43 -1.08 -7.68
C ASP A 95 5.81 0.31 -7.95
N ALA A 96 4.92 0.41 -8.95
CA ALA A 96 4.18 1.66 -9.21
C ALA A 96 3.15 2.00 -8.12
N TYR A 97 2.59 0.98 -7.45
CA TYR A 97 1.70 1.15 -6.32
C TYR A 97 2.43 1.60 -5.05
N ALA A 98 3.69 1.19 -4.87
CA ALA A 98 4.52 1.49 -3.70
C ALA A 98 5.50 2.67 -3.92
N GLN A 99 5.15 3.61 -4.81
CA GLN A 99 6.01 4.77 -5.11
C GLN A 99 6.39 5.55 -3.85
N GLU A 100 7.66 5.96 -3.76
CA GLU A 100 8.19 6.75 -2.64
C GLU A 100 7.52 8.12 -2.47
N ALA A 101 6.90 8.66 -3.52
CA ALA A 101 6.10 9.87 -3.44
C ALA A 101 4.90 9.76 -2.48
N PHE A 102 4.49 8.54 -2.14
CA PHE A 102 3.35 8.24 -1.26
C PHE A 102 3.78 8.30 0.22
N VAL A 103 3.76 9.51 0.78
CA VAL A 103 4.21 9.78 2.15
C VAL A 103 3.14 9.39 3.19
N ALA A 104 1.84 9.53 2.89
CA ALA A 104 0.80 9.29 3.89
C ALA A 104 0.73 7.81 4.29
N SER A 105 1.00 6.90 3.36
CA SER A 105 1.08 5.46 3.63
C SER A 105 2.21 5.08 4.58
N ARG A 106 3.29 5.87 4.67
CA ARG A 106 4.37 5.67 5.67
C ARG A 106 3.97 6.12 7.07
N LEU A 107 2.99 7.03 7.19
CA LEU A 107 2.52 7.56 8.47
C LEU A 107 1.51 6.65 9.17
N VAL A 108 0.94 5.67 8.46
CA VAL A 108 -0.15 4.83 8.96
C VAL A 108 0.28 3.37 9.02
N GLN A 109 -0.09 2.68 10.10
CA GLN A 109 0.15 1.25 10.24
C GLN A 109 -0.94 0.44 9.53
N THR A 110 -0.53 -0.57 8.76
CA THR A 110 -1.47 -1.50 8.13
C THR A 110 -1.72 -2.69 9.06
N VAL A 111 -2.92 -2.75 9.64
CA VAL A 111 -3.35 -3.88 10.47
C VAL A 111 -4.15 -4.86 9.61
N PRO A 112 -3.74 -6.13 9.48
CA PRO A 112 -4.49 -7.12 8.73
C PRO A 112 -5.76 -7.52 9.52
N THR A 113 -6.94 -7.28 8.94
CA THR A 113 -8.22 -7.70 9.52
C THR A 113 -8.77 -8.91 8.79
N ARG A 114 -9.46 -9.80 9.51
CA ARG A 114 -10.11 -11.00 8.93
C ARG A 114 -11.60 -10.81 8.70
N LEU A 115 -12.21 -9.87 9.42
CA LEU A 115 -13.65 -9.61 9.41
C LEU A 115 -13.91 -8.20 8.89
N ASP A 116 -15.05 -8.04 8.23
CA ASP A 116 -15.54 -6.75 7.79
C ASP A 116 -16.37 -6.10 8.90
N GLY A 117 -15.97 -4.91 9.37
CA GLY A 117 -16.65 -4.24 10.48
C GLY A 117 -16.48 -4.97 11.82
N GLU A 118 -15.23 -5.19 12.22
CA GLU A 118 -14.90 -5.76 13.53
C GLU A 118 -15.05 -4.70 14.63
N ARG A 119 -15.69 -5.11 15.73
CA ARG A 119 -15.71 -4.35 16.98
C ARG A 119 -14.51 -4.80 17.81
N ILE A 120 -13.47 -3.97 17.82
CA ILE A 120 -12.24 -4.23 18.56
C ILE A 120 -12.49 -3.83 20.01
N PRO A 121 -12.51 -4.78 20.96
CA PRO A 121 -12.67 -4.45 22.37
C PRO A 121 -11.41 -3.77 22.89
N GLY A 122 -11.59 -2.58 23.46
CA GLY A 122 -10.59 -1.90 24.28
C GLY A 122 -10.92 -2.15 25.76
N MET A 123 -9.90 -2.39 26.58
CA MET A 123 -10.07 -2.27 28.02
C MET A 123 -9.72 -0.83 28.40
N LYS A 124 -10.65 -0.09 29.03
CA LYS A 124 -10.30 1.22 29.58
C LYS A 124 -9.15 1.06 30.56
N ARG A 125 -8.21 1.99 30.54
CA ARG A 125 -7.15 2.05 31.56
C ARG A 125 -7.81 2.21 32.93
N VAL A 126 -7.26 1.49 33.90
CA VAL A 126 -7.61 1.62 35.31
C VAL A 126 -7.28 3.05 35.75
N ALA A 127 -8.26 3.76 36.31
CA ALA A 127 -8.05 5.09 36.88
C ALA A 127 -7.04 5.00 38.05
N ASP A 128 -6.25 6.05 38.25
CA ASP A 128 -5.25 6.14 39.33
C ASP A 128 -5.90 6.44 40.69
N ASP A 129 -7.01 5.79 41.01
CA ASP A 129 -7.59 5.76 42.35
C ASP A 129 -6.85 4.70 43.18
N VAL A 130 -5.61 5.01 43.56
CA VAL A 130 -4.85 4.21 44.53
C VAL A 130 -5.30 4.61 45.93
N ASP A 131 -6.38 4.00 46.40
CA ASP A 131 -6.84 4.17 47.77
C ASP A 131 -5.79 3.65 48.77
N VAL A 132 -5.50 4.47 49.79
CA VAL A 132 -4.61 4.06 50.90
C VAL A 132 -5.33 3.00 51.74
N VAL A 133 -4.92 1.74 51.57
CA VAL A 133 -5.49 0.62 52.33
C VAL A 133 -4.97 0.65 53.76
N ALA A 134 -5.84 0.95 54.71
CA ALA A 134 -5.54 0.87 56.13
C ALA A 134 -5.32 -0.60 56.58
N PRO A 135 -4.44 -0.87 57.56
CA PRO A 135 -4.17 -2.24 58.01
C PRO A 135 -5.45 -2.97 58.47
N GLY A 136 -5.80 -4.06 57.79
CA GLY A 136 -6.95 -4.92 58.13
C GLY A 136 -8.20 -4.72 57.27
N MET A 137 -8.21 -3.77 56.33
CA MET A 137 -9.30 -3.62 55.36
C MET A 137 -9.05 -4.44 54.08
N PRO A 138 -10.11 -5.00 53.45
CA PRO A 138 -9.99 -5.66 52.15
C PRO A 138 -9.65 -4.65 51.04
N TYR A 139 -8.83 -5.07 50.09
CA TYR A 139 -8.50 -4.26 48.91
C TYR A 139 -9.76 -3.97 48.09
N PRO A 140 -9.97 -2.72 47.61
CA PRO A 140 -11.09 -2.42 46.73
C PRO A 140 -10.93 -3.14 45.39
N HIS A 141 -12.06 -3.58 44.82
CA HIS A 141 -12.08 -4.18 43.49
C HIS A 141 -12.13 -3.07 42.44
N LEU A 142 -11.07 -2.98 41.64
CA LEU A 142 -10.99 -2.04 40.54
C LEU A 142 -11.53 -2.72 39.27
N GLY A 143 -12.69 -2.28 38.79
CA GLY A 143 -13.36 -2.84 37.62
C GLY A 143 -12.79 -2.30 36.31
N PHE A 144 -12.69 -3.15 35.29
CA PHE A 144 -12.33 -2.71 33.93
C PHE A 144 -13.57 -2.14 33.24
N GLY A 145 -13.50 -0.90 32.77
CA GLY A 145 -14.53 -0.35 31.90
C GLY A 145 -14.47 -0.99 30.52
N GLU A 146 -15.63 -1.39 29.98
CA GLU A 146 -15.74 -1.83 28.58
C GLU A 146 -15.60 -0.61 27.67
N ASP A 147 -14.65 -0.67 26.73
CA ASP A 147 -14.53 0.25 25.60
C ASP A 147 -14.53 -0.57 24.31
N TYR A 148 -14.99 0.01 23.23
CA TYR A 148 -14.87 -0.64 21.94
C TYR A 148 -14.78 0.37 20.82
N ILE A 149 -14.02 -0.02 19.80
CA ILE A 149 -13.85 0.74 18.57
C ILE A 149 -14.46 -0.08 17.43
N ASP A 150 -15.36 0.53 16.68
CA ASP A 150 -15.95 -0.10 15.50
C ASP A 150 -15.10 0.24 14.27
N THR A 151 -14.55 -0.77 13.62
CA THR A 151 -13.83 -0.58 12.35
C THR A 151 -14.81 -0.34 11.20
N PRO A 152 -14.48 0.54 10.23
CA PRO A 152 -15.34 0.78 9.07
C PRO A 152 -15.34 -0.42 8.11
N SER A 153 -16.43 -0.58 7.36
CA SER A 153 -16.51 -1.63 6.33
C SER A 153 -15.49 -1.42 5.20
N THR A 154 -14.91 -2.51 4.75
CA THR A 154 -13.87 -2.65 3.75
C THR A 154 -14.49 -2.79 2.36
N ALA A 155 -14.11 -1.89 1.45
CA ALA A 155 -14.55 -1.93 0.06
C ALA A 155 -13.44 -2.50 -0.84
N LYS A 156 -13.75 -3.58 -1.58
CA LYS A 156 -12.83 -4.17 -2.57
C LYS A 156 -12.69 -3.23 -3.77
N ARG A 157 -11.45 -2.91 -4.14
CA ARG A 157 -11.11 -2.09 -5.32
C ARG A 157 -10.04 -2.80 -6.12
N GLY A 158 -10.25 -2.89 -7.43
CA GLY A 158 -9.31 -3.52 -8.34
C GLY A 158 -9.66 -3.21 -9.79
N PHE A 159 -8.64 -3.27 -10.64
CA PHE A 159 -8.77 -3.17 -12.08
C PHE A 159 -8.25 -4.45 -12.72
N ILE A 160 -8.82 -4.82 -13.86
CA ILE A 160 -8.29 -5.90 -14.70
C ILE A 160 -7.58 -5.23 -15.87
N VAL A 161 -6.33 -5.62 -16.11
CA VAL A 161 -5.55 -5.17 -17.28
C VAL A 161 -5.63 -6.28 -18.34
N PRO A 162 -6.48 -6.15 -19.38
CA PRO A 162 -6.53 -7.13 -20.45
C PRO A 162 -5.31 -6.98 -21.36
N VAL A 163 -4.54 -8.05 -21.52
CA VAL A 163 -3.43 -8.12 -22.49
C VAL A 163 -3.91 -8.95 -23.69
N THR A 164 -4.01 -8.33 -24.86
CA THR A 164 -4.39 -9.04 -26.09
C THR A 164 -3.17 -9.66 -26.78
N LYS A 165 -3.42 -10.63 -27.67
CA LYS A 165 -2.38 -11.33 -28.44
C LYS A 165 -1.57 -10.38 -29.32
N GLU A 166 -2.23 -9.38 -29.88
CA GLU A 166 -1.63 -8.36 -30.73
C GLU A 166 -0.74 -7.42 -29.90
N ALA A 167 -1.15 -7.11 -28.66
CA ALA A 167 -0.35 -6.29 -27.75
C ALA A 167 1.00 -6.96 -27.42
N ILE A 168 1.02 -8.30 -27.27
CA ILE A 168 2.26 -9.07 -27.07
C ILE A 168 3.17 -8.99 -28.30
N PHE A 169 2.60 -9.02 -29.51
CA PHE A 169 3.37 -8.95 -30.76
C PHE A 169 4.02 -7.57 -30.98
N PHE A 170 3.27 -6.50 -30.70
CA PHE A 170 3.72 -5.11 -30.87
C PHE A 170 4.53 -4.57 -29.70
N ASP A 171 4.71 -5.33 -28.60
CA ASP A 171 5.49 -4.92 -27.44
C ASP A 171 6.99 -4.92 -27.75
N ARG A 172 7.45 -3.85 -28.42
CA ARG A 172 8.88 -3.53 -28.62
C ARG A 172 9.34 -2.35 -27.77
N THR A 173 8.39 -1.63 -27.17
CA THR A 173 8.60 -0.37 -26.46
C THR A 173 8.24 -0.45 -24.98
N HIS A 174 8.01 -1.67 -24.46
CA HIS A 174 7.53 -1.90 -23.09
C HIS A 174 6.22 -1.14 -22.78
N LEU A 175 5.40 -0.88 -23.80
CA LEU A 175 4.20 -0.07 -23.67
C LEU A 175 3.16 -0.78 -22.79
N VAL A 176 3.14 -2.11 -22.83
CA VAL A 176 2.29 -2.92 -21.93
C VAL A 176 2.72 -2.71 -20.47
N LEU A 177 4.03 -2.71 -20.19
CA LEU A 177 4.55 -2.46 -18.85
C LEU A 177 4.31 -1.02 -18.39
N ALA A 178 4.42 -0.04 -19.30
CA ALA A 178 4.12 1.36 -19.00
C ALA A 178 2.64 1.55 -18.61
N ARG A 179 1.71 0.92 -19.33
CA ARG A 179 0.28 0.95 -18.99
C ARG A 179 -0.03 0.19 -17.70
N ALA A 180 0.65 -0.91 -17.44
CA ALA A 180 0.54 -1.62 -16.16
C ALA A 180 1.01 -0.72 -14.99
N ALA A 181 2.11 0.02 -15.17
CA ALA A 181 2.59 0.97 -14.16
C ALA A 181 1.57 2.07 -13.87
N GLU A 182 0.94 2.64 -14.91
CA GLU A 182 -0.11 3.67 -14.78
C GLU A 182 -1.29 3.18 -13.92
N VAL A 183 -1.70 1.91 -14.09
CA VAL A 183 -2.76 1.31 -13.26
C VAL A 183 -2.34 1.20 -11.79
N GLY A 184 -1.09 0.80 -11.53
CA GLY A 184 -0.54 0.77 -10.17
C GLY A 184 -0.51 2.15 -9.52
N GLU A 185 -0.10 3.16 -10.28
CA GLU A 185 -0.04 4.56 -9.84
C GLU A 185 -1.43 5.11 -9.49
N ILE A 186 -2.43 4.89 -10.34
CA ILE A 186 -3.82 5.34 -10.08
C ILE A 186 -4.37 4.70 -8.80
N LEU A 187 -4.10 3.40 -8.59
CA LEU A 187 -4.51 2.70 -7.37
C LEU A 187 -3.80 3.22 -6.13
N GLY A 188 -2.49 3.45 -6.20
CA GLY A 188 -1.69 4.01 -5.11
C GLY A 188 -2.14 5.43 -4.76
N LEU A 189 -2.34 6.27 -5.77
CA LEU A 189 -2.80 7.65 -5.63
C LEU A 189 -4.22 7.72 -5.03
N ASN A 190 -5.13 6.83 -5.42
CA ASN A 190 -6.46 6.75 -4.80
C ASN A 190 -6.38 6.38 -3.31
N LYS A 191 -5.47 5.46 -2.94
CA LYS A 191 -5.22 5.12 -1.54
C LYS A 191 -4.65 6.31 -0.77
N GLU A 192 -3.64 6.99 -1.31
CA GLU A 192 -3.03 8.17 -0.68
C GLU A 192 -4.03 9.30 -0.46
N LYS A 193 -4.85 9.63 -1.46
CA LYS A 193 -5.91 10.64 -1.32
C LYS A 193 -6.84 10.32 -0.14
N ARG A 194 -7.25 9.06 0.00
CA ARG A 194 -8.12 8.63 1.10
C ARG A 194 -7.43 8.68 2.45
N LEU A 195 -6.14 8.33 2.50
CA LEU A 195 -5.35 8.46 3.73
C LEU A 195 -5.19 9.94 4.11
N LEU A 196 -4.91 10.83 3.15
CA LEU A 196 -4.87 12.26 3.38
C LEU A 196 -6.22 12.84 3.82
N ASP A 197 -7.33 12.43 3.19
CA ASP A 197 -8.67 12.85 3.59
C ASP A 197 -9.00 12.43 5.04
N LEU A 198 -8.49 11.26 5.47
CA LEU A 198 -8.62 10.81 6.86
C LEU A 198 -7.72 11.61 7.80
N ILE A 199 -6.44 11.79 7.44
CA ILE A 199 -5.46 12.51 8.25
C ILE A 199 -5.88 13.96 8.44
N VAL A 200 -6.37 14.64 7.41
CA VAL A 200 -6.86 16.04 7.48
C VAL A 200 -8.24 16.13 8.14
N GLY A 201 -8.90 15.00 8.42
CA GLY A 201 -10.21 14.97 9.09
C GLY A 201 -11.39 15.36 8.19
N VAL A 202 -11.22 15.30 6.86
CA VAL A 202 -12.31 15.43 5.88
C VAL A 202 -13.23 14.23 5.97
N THR A 203 -12.65 13.03 6.10
CA THR A 203 -13.39 11.79 6.36
C THR A 203 -13.26 11.42 7.83
N ASN A 204 -14.40 11.33 8.53
CA ASN A 204 -14.45 10.95 9.95
C ASN A 204 -15.10 9.58 10.09
N ASN A 205 -14.26 8.54 10.18
CA ASN A 205 -14.69 7.15 10.27
C ASN A 205 -14.49 6.53 11.66
N TYR A 206 -14.03 7.33 12.64
CA TYR A 206 -13.77 6.86 13.98
C TYR A 206 -15.07 6.76 14.80
N LYS A 207 -15.35 5.57 15.32
CA LYS A 207 -16.48 5.29 16.19
C LYS A 207 -15.99 4.61 17.46
N SER A 208 -16.26 5.22 18.61
CA SER A 208 -15.98 4.66 19.93
C SER A 208 -17.28 4.59 20.73
N ASN A 209 -17.52 3.46 21.39
CA ASN A 209 -18.73 3.22 22.20
C ASN A 209 -20.05 3.53 21.47
N GLY A 210 -20.11 3.24 20.16
CA GLY A 210 -21.26 3.49 19.30
C GLY A 210 -21.48 4.95 18.88
N SER A 211 -20.67 5.89 19.38
CA SER A 211 -20.70 7.30 19.00
C SER A 211 -19.66 7.59 17.92
N ALA A 212 -20.06 8.32 16.88
CA ALA A 212 -19.15 8.77 15.83
C ALA A 212 -18.46 10.06 16.27
N TYR A 213 -17.15 10.11 16.12
CA TYR A 213 -16.31 11.23 16.52
C TYR A 213 -15.55 11.77 15.31
N ASN A 214 -15.34 13.08 15.29
CA ASN A 214 -14.43 13.69 14.32
C ASN A 214 -12.99 13.40 14.72
N THR A 215 -12.11 13.23 13.72
CA THR A 215 -10.66 13.08 13.91
C THR A 215 -10.09 14.28 14.66
N TYR A 216 -10.60 15.46 14.35
CA TYR A 216 -10.24 16.74 14.96
C TYR A 216 -11.44 17.37 15.65
N GLN A 217 -11.27 17.74 16.93
CA GLN A 217 -12.30 18.26 17.81
C GLN A 217 -11.81 19.51 18.55
N THR A 218 -12.71 20.49 18.64
CA THR A 218 -12.50 21.76 19.35
C THR A 218 -13.03 21.72 20.79
N SER A 219 -13.67 20.63 21.19
CA SER A 219 -14.33 20.43 22.49
C SER A 219 -14.13 19.00 23.00
N ALA A 220 -14.54 18.75 24.25
CA ALA A 220 -14.52 17.41 24.85
C ALA A 220 -15.20 16.35 23.96
N PRO A 221 -14.75 15.07 23.98
CA PRO A 221 -13.88 14.44 24.98
C PRO A 221 -12.37 14.75 24.91
N TRP A 222 -11.81 15.06 23.74
CA TRP A 222 -10.40 15.48 23.60
C TRP A 222 -10.29 16.69 22.66
N LYS A 223 -9.62 17.74 23.11
CA LYS A 223 -9.37 18.93 22.30
C LYS A 223 -8.04 18.77 21.59
N ASN A 224 -8.05 18.63 20.27
CA ASN A 224 -6.85 18.47 19.45
C ASN A 224 -6.81 19.47 18.27
N VAL A 225 -7.53 20.60 18.40
CA VAL A 225 -7.56 21.71 17.44
C VAL A 225 -7.33 23.03 18.14
N ILE A 226 -6.40 23.82 17.60
CA ILE A 226 -6.22 25.24 17.93
C ILE A 226 -6.90 26.07 16.85
N THR A 227 -7.86 26.88 17.22
CA THR A 227 -8.50 27.83 16.31
C THR A 227 -7.56 29.01 16.03
N ALA A 228 -7.43 29.39 14.76
CA ALA A 228 -6.65 30.56 14.32
C ALA A 228 -5.14 30.51 14.66
N ASN A 229 -4.51 29.34 14.49
CA ASN A 229 -3.06 29.16 14.62
C ASN A 229 -2.42 28.97 13.22
N GLU A 230 -2.22 30.06 12.50
CA GLU A 230 -1.51 30.03 11.21
C GLU A 230 0.00 29.90 11.46
N LEU A 231 0.71 29.10 10.67
CA LEU A 231 2.16 28.92 10.84
C LEU A 231 2.93 30.16 10.36
N VAL A 232 3.18 31.09 11.28
CA VAL A 232 3.91 32.34 11.05
C VAL A 232 5.31 32.26 11.64
N ASP A 233 5.44 31.82 12.90
CA ASP A 233 6.71 31.71 13.62
C ASP A 233 6.76 30.52 14.60
N TRP A 234 7.80 30.50 15.45
CA TRP A 234 8.03 29.42 16.40
C TRP A 234 6.99 29.39 17.55
N THR A 235 6.32 30.50 17.83
CA THR A 235 5.31 30.57 18.89
C THR A 235 4.08 29.74 18.55
N ASP A 236 3.75 29.63 17.25
CA ASP A 236 2.65 28.78 16.78
C ASP A 236 2.96 27.28 16.97
N VAL A 237 4.25 26.93 16.93
CA VAL A 237 4.73 25.56 17.19
C VAL A 237 4.70 25.28 18.69
N ASP A 238 5.18 26.20 19.52
CA ASP A 238 5.11 26.08 20.99
C ASP A 238 3.66 25.96 21.48
N ALA A 239 2.71 26.73 20.91
CA ALA A 239 1.30 26.60 21.21
C ALA A 239 0.73 25.19 20.88
N ALA A 240 1.22 24.56 19.82
CA ALA A 240 0.84 23.19 19.46
C ALA A 240 1.45 22.16 20.43
N GLU A 241 2.70 22.35 20.87
CA GLU A 241 3.33 21.49 21.88
C GLU A 241 2.66 21.60 23.25
N GLN A 242 2.26 22.82 23.66
CA GLN A 242 1.47 23.05 24.86
C GLN A 242 0.11 22.34 24.78
N LEU A 243 -0.57 22.41 23.63
CA LEU A 243 -1.80 21.64 23.44
C LEU A 243 -1.58 20.14 23.62
N PHE A 244 -0.49 19.57 23.08
CA PHE A 244 -0.19 18.16 23.29
C PHE A 244 0.08 17.80 24.75
N ALA A 245 0.72 18.70 25.51
CA ALA A 245 0.93 18.51 26.94
C ALA A 245 -0.38 18.59 27.75
N ASP A 246 -1.32 19.43 27.32
CA ASP A 246 -2.64 19.62 27.94
C ASP A 246 -3.68 18.56 27.51
N MET A 247 -3.34 17.67 26.59
CA MET A 247 -4.24 16.60 26.16
C MET A 247 -4.42 15.57 27.28
N ILE A 248 -5.66 15.41 27.73
CA ILE A 248 -6.05 14.50 28.80
C ILE A 248 -6.76 13.27 28.22
N ASP A 249 -6.47 12.09 28.76
CA ASP A 249 -7.21 10.86 28.48
C ASP A 249 -8.62 10.97 29.07
N PRO A 250 -9.69 10.91 28.26
CA PRO A 250 -11.06 11.04 28.74
C PRO A 250 -11.50 9.91 29.69
N ALA A 251 -10.79 8.78 29.75
CA ALA A 251 -11.10 7.67 30.63
C ALA A 251 -10.45 7.80 32.02
N THR A 252 -9.23 8.33 32.11
CA THR A 252 -8.47 8.40 33.38
C THR A 252 -8.28 9.81 33.91
N GLY A 253 -8.45 10.85 33.09
CA GLY A 253 -8.12 12.22 33.49
C GLY A 253 -6.62 12.53 33.49
N GLU A 254 -5.77 11.59 33.04
CA GLU A 254 -4.31 11.72 33.04
C GLU A 254 -3.78 12.35 31.74
N PRO A 255 -2.65 13.08 31.78
CA PRO A 255 -2.01 13.61 30.58
C PRO A 255 -1.55 12.48 29.63
N VAL A 256 -1.83 12.65 28.34
CA VAL A 256 -1.36 11.73 27.30
C VAL A 256 0.01 12.18 26.81
N LEU A 257 0.99 11.30 26.88
CA LEU A 257 2.33 11.55 26.33
C LEU A 257 2.31 11.49 24.80
N VAL A 258 1.90 12.58 24.15
CA VAL A 258 1.95 12.75 22.70
C VAL A 258 3.22 13.52 22.33
N ARG A 259 4.06 12.92 21.49
CA ARG A 259 5.23 13.60 20.91
C ARG A 259 5.04 13.75 19.41
N GLY A 260 4.84 14.98 18.95
CA GLY A 260 4.83 15.30 17.53
C GLY A 260 6.22 15.13 16.93
N THR A 261 6.42 14.14 16.05
CA THR A 261 7.70 13.90 15.36
C THR A 261 7.67 14.33 13.89
N THR A 262 6.47 14.56 13.35
CA THR A 262 6.26 14.85 11.93
C THR A 262 5.25 15.98 11.79
N VAL A 263 5.53 16.91 10.87
CA VAL A 263 4.64 18.03 10.56
C VAL A 263 4.19 17.92 9.11
N LEU A 264 2.88 18.04 8.88
CA LEU A 264 2.27 18.09 7.55
C LEU A 264 1.95 19.55 7.23
N VAL A 265 2.50 20.03 6.12
CA VAL A 265 2.38 21.43 5.70
C VAL A 265 1.96 21.50 4.25
N MET A 266 1.07 22.45 3.93
CA MET A 266 0.66 22.71 2.57
C MET A 266 1.85 23.25 1.76
N PRO A 267 1.97 22.93 0.46
CA PRO A 267 3.11 23.37 -0.36
C PRO A 267 3.39 24.88 -0.30
N ALA A 268 2.35 25.70 -0.14
CA ALA A 268 2.45 27.15 0.00
C ALA A 268 3.28 27.59 1.23
N TYR A 269 3.20 26.86 2.34
CA TYR A 269 3.91 27.15 3.58
C TYR A 269 5.23 26.37 3.70
N ARG A 270 5.65 25.64 2.66
CA ARG A 270 6.87 24.81 2.72
C ARG A 270 8.12 25.59 3.13
N HIS A 271 8.32 26.78 2.56
CA HIS A 271 9.47 27.62 2.89
C HIS A 271 9.35 28.27 4.27
N ALA A 272 8.13 28.65 4.68
CA ALA A 272 7.87 29.15 6.02
C ALA A 272 8.18 28.08 7.07
N ALA A 273 7.68 26.86 6.88
CA ALA A 273 7.97 25.72 7.75
C ALA A 273 9.46 25.40 7.81
N HIS A 274 10.17 25.35 6.67
CA HIS A 274 11.62 25.13 6.70
C HIS A 274 12.36 26.21 7.49
N ARG A 275 11.92 27.47 7.42
CA ARG A 275 12.51 28.55 8.21
C ARG A 275 12.23 28.38 9.69
N VAL A 276 11.00 28.05 10.08
CA VAL A 276 10.58 27.95 11.48
C VAL A 276 11.22 26.73 12.17
N PHE A 277 11.19 25.55 11.52
CA PHE A 277 11.68 24.31 12.13
C PHE A 277 13.19 24.08 12.00
N ASN A 278 13.86 24.69 11.00
CA ASN A 278 15.32 24.57 10.82
C ASN A 278 16.07 25.87 11.17
N ALA A 279 15.41 26.86 11.78
CA ALA A 279 16.11 28.00 12.36
C ALA A 279 17.00 27.48 13.51
N THR A 280 18.30 27.38 13.22
CA THR A 280 19.38 27.08 14.15
C THR A 280 20.26 28.31 14.28
#